data_AF-A0A822DDT5-F1
#
_entry.id   AF-A0A822DDT5-F1
#
_cell.length_a   1.000
_cell.length_b   1.000
_cell.length_c   1.000
_cell.angle_alpha   90.00
_cell.angle_beta   90.00
_cell.angle_gamma   90.00
#
_symmetry.space_group_name_H-M   'P 1'
#
loop_
_entity.id
_entity.type
_entity.pdbx_description
1 polymer ?
#
loop_
_entity_poly.entity_id
_entity_poly.type
_entity_poly.pdbx_seq_one_letter_code
_entity_poly.pdbx_strand_id
1 'polypeptide(L)'
;THIPLRIFACQNPYGQVSGRKGLPKSFLNRFTIIYFSLLEKIDLKIICQQLYSNISEDIIDKMLNFNEKLQQEFNNNQWDFNLRDLLKWCQMFD
;
A
#
# COMPACT_ATOMS: atom_id res chain seq x y z
N THR A 1 2.91 35.50 17.44
CA THR A 1 3.73 34.99 16.32
C THR A 1 3.33 33.55 16.06
N HIS A 2 3.11 33.16 14.80
CA HIS A 2 2.54 31.86 14.45
C HIS A 2 3.42 30.68 14.91
N ILE A 3 2.79 29.66 15.49
CA ILE A 3 3.43 28.36 15.76
C ILE A 3 3.76 27.70 14.42
N PRO A 4 4.95 27.10 14.24
CA PRO A 4 5.28 26.40 13.00
C PRO A 4 4.32 25.22 12.78
N LEU A 5 3.50 25.32 11.73
CA LEU A 5 2.59 24.27 11.28
C LEU A 5 3.18 23.61 10.02
N ARG A 6 3.25 22.28 10.02
CA ARG A 6 3.59 21.48 8.83
C ARG A 6 2.36 20.69 8.42
N ILE A 7 2.03 20.75 7.12
CA ILE A 7 0.89 20.04 6.54
C ILE A 7 1.43 18.92 5.66
N PHE A 8 0.89 17.72 5.85
CA PHE A 8 1.12 16.56 4.99
C PHE A 8 -0.15 16.25 4.21
N ALA A 9 0.00 15.88 2.95
CA ALA A 9 -1.09 15.49 2.08
C ALA A 9 -0.65 14.39 1.13
N CYS A 10 -1.56 13.45 0.84
CA CYS A 10 -1.34 12.41 -0.16
C CYS A 10 -2.09 12.76 -1.44
N GLN A 11 -1.46 12.51 -2.60
CA GLN A 11 -2.13 12.61 -3.90
C GLN A 11 -2.60 11.22 -4.32
N ASN A 12 -3.92 11.03 -4.39
CA ASN A 12 -4.48 9.81 -4.97
C ASN A 12 -4.22 9.78 -6.49
N PRO A 13 -4.03 8.60 -7.10
CA PRO A 13 -3.87 8.46 -8.55
C PRO A 13 -5.00 9.16 -9.31
N TYR A 14 -4.65 9.95 -10.32
CA TYR A 14 -5.60 10.62 -11.20
C TYR A 14 -5.80 9.78 -12.47
N GLY A 15 -7.04 9.66 -12.96
CA GLY A 15 -7.37 8.88 -14.16
C GLY A 15 -8.04 7.52 -13.92
N GLN A 16 -8.02 6.97 -12.70
CA GLN A 16 -8.69 5.69 -12.37
C GLN A 16 -10.17 5.82 -11.96
N VAL A 17 -10.59 7.00 -11.49
CA VAL A 17 -11.99 7.27 -11.09
C VAL A 17 -12.53 8.40 -11.96
N SER A 18 -13.58 8.12 -12.73
CA SER A 18 -14.28 9.09 -13.57
C SER A 18 -14.64 10.35 -12.78
N GLY A 19 -14.17 11.51 -13.24
CA GLY A 19 -14.51 12.83 -12.67
C GLY A 19 -13.43 13.54 -11.86
N ARG A 20 -12.30 12.89 -11.50
CA ARG A 20 -11.20 13.57 -10.79
C ARG A 20 -10.21 14.21 -11.77
N LYS A 21 -10.25 15.54 -11.89
CA LYS A 21 -9.22 16.33 -12.59
C LYS A 21 -7.93 16.38 -11.75
N GLY A 22 -6.78 16.36 -12.40
CA GLY A 22 -5.48 16.54 -11.74
C GLY A 22 -5.40 17.90 -11.03
N LEU A 23 -4.62 17.97 -9.94
CA LEU A 23 -4.40 19.22 -9.23
C LEU A 23 -3.69 20.25 -10.13
N PRO A 24 -4.08 21.53 -10.09
CA PRO A 24 -3.39 22.58 -10.85
C PRO A 24 -1.90 22.65 -10.51
N LYS A 25 -1.05 22.89 -11.51
CA LYS A 25 0.41 23.03 -11.31
C LYS A 25 0.74 24.14 -10.29
N SER A 26 -0.03 25.22 -10.27
CA SER A 26 0.10 26.32 -9.31
C SER A 26 -0.21 25.92 -7.86
N PHE A 27 -0.96 24.85 -7.63
CA PHE A 27 -1.19 24.27 -6.31
C PHE A 27 -0.04 23.33 -5.92
N LEU A 28 0.34 22.43 -6.83
CA LEU A 28 1.44 21.48 -6.61
C LEU A 28 2.77 22.18 -6.31
N ASN A 29 3.06 23.30 -6.98
CA ASN A 29 4.27 24.08 -6.75
C ASN A 29 4.36 24.74 -5.36
N ARG A 30 3.29 24.69 -4.54
CA ARG A 30 3.30 25.18 -3.15
C ARG A 30 3.77 24.12 -2.15
N PHE A 31 3.97 22.88 -2.59
CA PHE A 31 4.35 21.76 -1.75
C PHE A 31 5.64 21.11 -2.26
N THR A 32 6.41 20.53 -1.34
CA THR A 32 7.45 19.57 -1.68
C THR A 32 6.77 18.24 -2.02
N ILE A 33 7.00 17.74 -3.23
CA ILE A 33 6.48 16.44 -3.66
C ILE A 33 7.50 15.36 -3.33
N ILE A 34 7.07 14.32 -2.63
CA ILE A 34 7.86 13.14 -2.32
C ILE A 34 7.19 11.95 -3.01
N TYR A 35 7.97 11.20 -3.77
CA TYR A 35 7.51 9.98 -4.42
C TYR A 35 7.91 8.77 -3.58
N PHE A 36 6.94 7.89 -3.34
CA PHE A 36 7.15 6.63 -2.64
C PHE A 36 7.08 5.48 -3.63
N SER A 37 8.00 4.52 -3.51
CA SER A 37 7.91 3.24 -4.21
C SER A 37 6.81 2.38 -3.60
N LEU A 38 6.22 1.50 -4.41
CA LEU A 38 5.32 0.47 -3.91
C LEU A 38 6.10 -0.56 -3.08
N LEU A 39 5.41 -1.18 -2.12
CA LEU A 39 5.99 -2.27 -1.33
C LEU A 39 6.25 -3.47 -2.23
N GLU A 40 7.44 -4.02 -2.13
CA GLU A 40 7.79 -5.27 -2.80
C GLU A 40 7.44 -6.47 -1.91
N LYS A 41 7.42 -7.66 -2.50
CA LYS A 41 7.11 -8.90 -1.79
C LYS A 41 7.99 -9.12 -0.56
N ILE A 42 9.27 -8.72 -0.63
CA ILE A 42 10.21 -8.81 0.49
C ILE A 42 9.82 -7.88 1.64
N ASP A 43 9.35 -6.66 1.34
CA ASP A 43 8.89 -5.71 2.35
C ASP A 43 7.66 -6.25 3.07
N LEU A 44 6.70 -6.81 2.30
CA LEU A 44 5.50 -7.43 2.84
C LEU A 44 5.85 -8.59 3.78
N LYS A 45 6.83 -9.44 3.40
CA LYS A 45 7.31 -10.54 4.23
C LYS A 45 7.88 -10.04 5.56
N ILE A 46 8.77 -9.05 5.50
CA ILE A 46 9.41 -8.47 6.70
C ILE A 46 8.34 -7.89 7.63
N ILE A 47 7.39 -7.14 7.11
CA ILE A 47 6.30 -6.54 7.91
C ILE A 47 5.48 -7.63 8.60
N CYS A 48 5.05 -8.66 7.88
CA CYS A 48 4.27 -9.75 8.45
C CYS A 48 5.06 -10.50 9.54
N GLN A 49 6.34 -10.81 9.30
CA GLN A 49 7.19 -11.50 10.27
C GLN A 49 7.43 -10.68 11.54
N GLN A 50 7.62 -9.36 11.39
CA GLN A 50 7.85 -8.47 12.53
C GLN A 50 6.59 -8.28 13.39
N LEU A 51 5.41 -8.23 12.76
CA LEU A 51 4.15 -8.03 13.47
C LEU A 51 3.59 -9.33 14.06
N TYR A 52 3.85 -10.48 13.43
CA TYR A 52 3.28 -11.78 13.79
C TYR A 52 4.36 -12.86 13.94
N SER A 53 5.20 -12.71 14.95
CA SER A 53 6.35 -13.60 15.20
C SER A 53 5.99 -15.07 15.51
N ASN A 54 4.74 -15.36 15.86
CA ASN A 54 4.26 -16.72 16.15
C ASN A 54 3.94 -17.52 14.88
N ILE A 55 3.73 -16.85 13.75
CA ILE A 55 3.41 -17.49 12.48
C ILE A 55 4.71 -17.94 11.83
N SER A 56 4.75 -19.21 11.38
CA SER A 56 5.93 -19.73 10.72
C SER A 56 6.20 -19.00 9.39
N GLU A 57 7.48 -18.84 9.08
CA GLU A 57 7.92 -18.21 7.83
C GLU A 57 7.36 -18.90 6.58
N ASP A 58 7.23 -20.23 6.61
CA ASP A 58 6.64 -21.02 5.53
C ASP A 58 5.17 -20.66 5.27
N ILE A 59 4.38 -20.39 6.33
CA ILE A 59 2.98 -19.96 6.18
C ILE A 59 2.93 -18.56 5.56
N ILE A 60 3.78 -17.62 6.01
CA ILE A 60 3.84 -16.27 5.45
C ILE A 60 4.24 -16.33 3.96
N ASP A 61 5.23 -17.13 3.60
CA ASP A 61 5.65 -17.31 2.20
C ASP A 61 4.52 -17.89 1.33
N LYS A 62 3.76 -18.86 1.85
CA LYS A 62 2.56 -19.39 1.16
C LYS A 62 1.49 -18.32 0.96
N MET A 63 1.23 -17.50 1.97
CA MET A 63 0.27 -16.40 1.89
C MET A 63 0.68 -15.37 0.83
N LEU A 64 1.95 -14.97 0.80
CA LEU A 64 2.49 -14.04 -0.18
C LEU A 64 2.42 -14.59 -1.61
N ASN A 65 2.83 -15.85 -1.79
CA ASN A 65 2.77 -16.52 -3.09
C ASN A 65 1.33 -16.65 -3.60
N PHE A 66 0.38 -16.94 -2.71
CA PHE A 66 -1.03 -17.01 -3.07
C PHE A 66 -1.56 -15.63 -3.46
N ASN A 67 -1.21 -14.59 -2.69
CA ASN A 67 -1.65 -13.24 -2.97
C ASN A 67 -1.15 -12.73 -4.32
N GLU A 68 0.11 -13.01 -4.66
CA GLU A 68 0.69 -12.67 -5.96
C GLU A 68 -0.03 -13.38 -7.12
N LYS A 69 -0.40 -14.65 -6.95
CA LYS A 69 -1.19 -15.40 -7.94
C LYS A 69 -2.59 -14.81 -8.12
N LEU A 70 -3.28 -14.47 -7.02
CA LEU A 70 -4.57 -13.81 -7.10
C LEU A 70 -4.48 -12.48 -7.82
N GLN A 71 -3.48 -11.66 -7.50
CA GLN A 71 -3.28 -10.40 -8.19
C GLN A 71 -3.12 -10.62 -9.70
N GLN A 72 -2.32 -11.61 -10.12
CA GLN A 72 -2.15 -11.95 -11.54
C GLN A 72 -3.45 -12.39 -12.23
N GLU A 73 -4.26 -13.22 -11.58
CA GLU A 73 -5.54 -13.70 -12.14
C GLU A 73 -6.59 -12.59 -12.23
N PHE A 74 -6.59 -11.66 -11.25
CA PHE A 74 -7.58 -10.60 -11.14
C PHE A 74 -7.06 -9.23 -11.61
N ASN A 75 -5.91 -9.17 -12.28
CA ASN A 75 -5.26 -7.92 -12.72
C ASN A 75 -6.13 -7.02 -13.61
N ASN A 76 -7.15 -7.58 -14.27
CA ASN A 76 -8.09 -6.83 -15.10
C ASN A 76 -9.30 -6.28 -14.33
N ASN A 77 -9.47 -6.70 -13.08
CA ASN A 77 -10.59 -6.31 -12.23
C ASN A 77 -10.11 -5.24 -11.24
N GLN A 78 -11.03 -4.43 -10.70
CA GLN A 78 -10.75 -3.34 -9.74
C GLN A 78 -10.28 -3.82 -8.35
N TRP A 79 -9.77 -5.05 -8.25
CA TRP A 79 -9.41 -5.71 -7.01
C TRP A 79 -7.91 -5.54 -6.83
N ASP A 80 -7.54 -4.82 -5.76
CA ASP A 80 -6.16 -4.58 -5.37
C ASP A 80 -5.90 -5.36 -4.10
N PHE A 81 -5.16 -6.46 -4.22
CA PHE A 81 -4.78 -7.25 -3.05
C PHE A 81 -3.47 -6.72 -2.50
N ASN A 82 -3.52 -6.18 -1.28
CA ASN A 82 -2.38 -5.46 -0.70
C ASN A 82 -2.05 -5.95 0.72
N LEU A 83 -1.10 -5.27 1.37
CA LEU A 83 -0.65 -5.59 2.72
C LEU A 83 -1.81 -5.72 3.71
N ARG A 84 -2.90 -4.97 3.55
CA ARG A 84 -4.06 -5.05 4.44
C ARG A 84 -4.67 -6.44 4.48
N ASP A 85 -4.74 -7.12 3.35
CA ASP A 85 -5.35 -8.44 3.25
C ASP A 85 -4.45 -9.50 3.88
N LEU A 86 -3.13 -9.40 3.64
CA LEU A 86 -2.13 -10.23 4.29
C LEU A 86 -2.16 -10.08 5.81
N LEU A 87 -2.26 -8.84 6.33
CA LEU A 87 -2.31 -8.60 7.77
C LEU A 87 -3.58 -9.17 8.41
N LYS A 88 -4.73 -9.14 7.72
CA LYS A 88 -5.95 -9.80 8.21
C LYS A 88 -5.79 -11.31 8.29
N TRP A 89 -5.13 -11.91 7.31
CA TRP A 89 -4.87 -13.34 7.33
C TRP A 89 -3.93 -13.70 8.48
N CYS A 90 -2.84 -12.95 8.66
CA CYS A 90 -1.94 -13.16 9.78
C CYS A 90 -2.68 -13.08 11.12
N GLN A 91 -3.57 -12.10 11.29
CA GLN A 91 -4.41 -11.99 12.49
C GLN A 91 -5.30 -13.22 12.76
N MET A 92 -5.63 -14.03 11.75
CA MET A 92 -6.39 -15.28 11.93
C MET A 92 -5.52 -16.48 12.33
N PHE A 93 -4.21 -16.42 12.06
CA PHE A 93 -3.25 -17.50 12.34
C PHE A 93 -2.44 -17.26 13.63
N ASP A 94 -2.36 -16.01 14.10
CA ASP A 94 -1.78 -15.64 15.40
C ASP A 94 -2.73 -16.01 16.56
#